data_AF-A0A376TNJ8-F1
#
_entry.id   AF-A0A376TNJ8-F1
#
_cell.length_a   1.000
_cell.length_b   1.000
_cell.length_c   1.000
_cell.angle_alpha   90.00
_cell.angle_beta   90.00
_cell.angle_gamma   90.00
#
_symmetry.space_group_name_H-M   'P 1'
#
loop_
_entity.id
_entity.type
_entity.pdbx_description
1 polymer ?
#
loop_
_entity_poly.entity_id
_entity_poly.type
_entity_poly.pdbx_seq_one_letter_code
_entity_poly.pdbx_strand_id
1 'polypeptide(L)'
;MAENQFRVGLVRVERAVKERLSLGDLDTLMPQDMINAKPISAAVKEFFGSSQLSQFMDQNNPLSEITHKRRISALGPGGLTRERAGFEVRDVHPTHYGRVCPIETPERSEHRSDQLSVRVRTD
;
A
#
# COMPACT_ATOMS: atom_id res chain seq x y z
N MET A 1 -5.51 2.73 -0.01
CA MET A 1 -4.06 2.99 0.17
C MET A 1 -3.50 3.97 -0.86
N ALA A 2 -3.77 3.78 -2.16
CA ALA A 2 -3.42 4.77 -3.18
C ALA A 2 -3.99 6.17 -2.87
N GLU A 3 -5.25 6.24 -2.42
CA GLU A 3 -5.88 7.48 -1.95
C GLU A 3 -5.08 8.17 -0.83
N ASN A 4 -4.57 7.41 0.15
CA ASN A 4 -3.78 7.98 1.23
C ASN A 4 -2.48 8.62 0.72
N GLN A 5 -1.79 7.96 -0.23
CA GLN A 5 -0.58 8.51 -0.84
C GLN A 5 -0.87 9.71 -1.73
N PHE A 6 -1.99 9.67 -2.45
CA PHE A 6 -2.48 10.79 -3.23
C PHE A 6 -2.79 12.00 -2.34
N ARG A 7 -3.46 11.78 -1.19
CA ARG A 7 -3.73 12.81 -0.18
C ARG A 7 -2.44 13.40 0.39
N VAL A 8 -1.42 12.59 0.68
CA VAL A 8 -0.10 13.07 1.10
C VAL A 8 0.55 13.93 0.01
N GLY A 9 0.44 13.52 -1.26
CA GLY A 9 0.88 14.31 -2.41
C GLY A 9 0.15 15.66 -2.52
N LEU A 10 -1.17 15.67 -2.32
CA LEU A 10 -1.99 16.89 -2.32
C LEU A 10 -1.61 17.86 -1.21
N VAL A 11 -1.39 17.38 0.02
CA VAL A 11 -0.95 18.23 1.14
C VAL A 11 0.40 18.89 0.85
N ARG A 12 1.32 18.20 0.16
CA ARG A 12 2.59 18.79 -0.29
C ARG A 12 2.38 19.90 -1.33
N VAL A 13 1.44 19.70 -2.26
CA VAL A 13 1.08 20.73 -3.26
C VAL A 13 0.40 21.93 -2.59
N GLU A 14 -0.54 21.69 -1.68
CA GLU A 14 -1.23 22.74 -0.92
C GLU A 14 -0.23 23.62 -0.17
N ARG A 15 0.75 23.02 0.51
CA ARG A 15 1.80 23.75 1.21
C ARG A 15 2.64 24.60 0.24
N ALA A 16 3.06 24.03 -0.88
CA ALA A 16 3.83 24.76 -1.89
C ALA A 16 3.05 25.93 -2.51
N VAL A 17 1.74 25.76 -2.68
CA VAL A 17 0.82 26.82 -3.14
C VAL A 17 0.71 27.94 -2.10
N LYS A 18 0.50 27.60 -0.82
CA LYS A 18 0.44 28.59 0.27
C LYS A 18 1.74 29.38 0.43
N GLU A 19 2.89 28.71 0.33
CA GLU A 19 4.21 29.37 0.39
C GLU A 19 4.41 30.34 -0.78
N ARG A 20 4.02 29.95 -2.00
CA ARG A 20 4.08 30.85 -3.18
C ARG A 20 3.15 32.05 -3.08
N LEU A 21 1.93 31.86 -2.57
CA LEU A 21 1.00 32.96 -2.30
C LEU A 21 1.54 33.96 -1.26
N SER A 22 2.38 33.49 -0.34
CA SER A 22 2.95 34.36 0.71
C SER A 22 4.14 35.18 0.23
N LEU A 23 4.80 34.76 -0.85
CA LEU A 23 6.05 35.35 -1.35
C LEU A 23 5.90 36.06 -2.70
N GLY A 24 4.85 35.75 -3.45
CA GLY A 24 4.67 36.22 -4.82
C GLY A 24 3.87 37.51 -4.92
N ASP A 25 4.21 38.31 -5.93
CA ASP A 25 3.51 39.54 -6.25
C ASP A 25 2.16 39.20 -6.92
N LEU A 26 1.05 39.51 -6.24
CA LEU A 26 -0.28 39.02 -6.58
C LEU A 26 -0.79 39.51 -7.95
N ASP A 27 -0.23 40.62 -8.45
CA ASP A 27 -0.66 41.25 -9.71
C ASP A 27 -0.20 40.51 -10.98
N THR A 28 0.75 39.57 -10.85
CA THR A 28 1.30 38.82 -12.00
C THR A 28 1.09 37.30 -11.93
N LEU A 29 0.51 36.80 -10.83
CA LEU A 29 0.43 35.39 -10.53
C LEU A 29 -0.79 34.73 -11.19
N MET A 30 -0.54 33.89 -12.20
CA MET A 30 -1.58 33.08 -12.82
C MET A 30 -1.77 31.74 -12.07
N PRO A 31 -3.01 31.22 -11.92
CA PRO A 31 -3.27 29.99 -11.17
C PRO A 31 -2.50 28.75 -11.67
N GLN A 32 -2.18 28.70 -12.95
CA GLN A 32 -1.42 27.63 -13.59
C GLN A 32 0.04 27.55 -13.10
N ASP A 33 0.64 28.69 -12.71
CA ASP A 33 2.04 28.75 -12.25
C ASP A 33 2.18 28.28 -10.80
N MET A 34 1.06 28.17 -10.09
CA MET A 34 1.00 27.78 -8.69
C MET A 34 0.97 26.25 -8.53
N ILE A 35 0.35 25.55 -9.48
CA ILE A 35 0.11 24.11 -9.40
C ILE A 35 1.32 23.36 -9.97
N ASN A 36 2.05 22.67 -9.09
CA ASN A 36 3.12 21.76 -9.50
C ASN A 36 2.67 20.31 -9.34
N ALA A 37 2.63 19.55 -10.44
CA ALA A 37 2.24 18.14 -10.42
C ALA A 37 3.34 17.18 -9.93
N LYS A 38 4.61 17.64 -9.88
CA LYS A 38 5.77 16.79 -9.50
C LYS A 38 5.63 16.10 -8.13
N PRO A 39 5.14 16.75 -7.06
CA PRO A 39 4.99 16.10 -5.75
C PRO A 39 3.97 14.96 -5.75
N ILE A 40 2.89 15.10 -6.53
CA ILE A 40 1.85 14.07 -6.67
C ILE A 40 2.40 12.89 -7.47
N SER A 41 3.00 13.14 -8.64
CA SER A 41 3.56 12.08 -9.47
C SER A 41 4.70 11.33 -8.77
N ALA A 42 5.53 12.03 -7.99
CA ALA A 42 6.56 11.40 -7.17
C ALA A 42 5.97 10.50 -6.08
N ALA A 43 4.95 10.95 -5.34
CA ALA A 43 4.31 10.15 -4.30
C ALA A 43 3.65 8.88 -4.86
N VAL A 44 3.00 8.98 -6.03
CA VAL A 44 2.40 7.83 -6.71
C VAL A 44 3.48 6.88 -7.23
N LYS A 45 4.54 7.40 -7.85
CA LYS A 45 5.64 6.58 -8.39
C LYS A 45 6.40 5.85 -7.28
N GLU A 46 6.64 6.51 -6.15
CA GLU A 46 7.26 5.90 -4.97
C GLU A 46 6.38 4.77 -4.42
N PHE A 47 5.06 5.01 -4.29
CA PHE A 47 4.14 3.98 -3.82
C PHE A 47 4.14 2.72 -4.70
N PHE A 48 4.05 2.86 -6.02
CA PHE A 48 4.04 1.68 -6.90
C PHE A 48 5.43 1.09 -7.15
N GLY A 49 6.49 1.88 -7.00
CA GLY A 49 7.86 1.45 -7.30
C GLY A 49 8.59 0.79 -6.13
N SER A 50 8.34 1.19 -4.89
CA SER A 50 9.12 0.72 -3.72
C SER A 50 8.28 0.30 -2.50
N SER A 51 6.95 0.40 -2.58
CA SER A 51 6.10 -0.07 -1.47
C SER A 51 6.23 -1.58 -1.27
N GLN A 52 6.30 -2.00 -0.01
CA GLN A 52 6.27 -3.42 0.40
C GLN A 52 5.00 -4.15 -0.06
N LEU A 53 3.94 -3.41 -0.41
CA LEU A 53 2.67 -3.94 -0.88
C LEU A 53 2.60 -4.00 -2.42
N SER A 54 3.55 -3.40 -3.14
CA SER A 54 3.67 -3.48 -4.59
C SER A 54 4.59 -4.65 -4.95
N GLN A 55 4.04 -5.86 -4.91
CA GLN A 55 4.80 -7.10 -5.15
C GLN A 55 4.87 -7.44 -6.64
N PHE A 56 5.95 -8.10 -7.06
CA PHE A 56 6.07 -8.62 -8.42
C PHE A 56 5.10 -9.78 -8.62
N MET A 57 4.24 -9.71 -9.64
CA MET A 57 3.17 -10.67 -9.87
C MET A 57 3.73 -12.08 -10.14
N ASP A 58 3.10 -13.11 -9.55
CA ASP A 58 3.40 -14.51 -9.89
C ASP A 58 2.56 -14.91 -11.10
N GLN A 59 3.24 -15.18 -12.22
CA GLN A 59 2.63 -15.47 -13.52
C GLN A 59 2.90 -16.90 -13.99
N ASN A 60 3.28 -17.80 -13.10
CA ASN A 60 3.59 -19.19 -13.47
C ASN A 60 2.37 -19.94 -14.03
N ASN A 61 1.17 -19.62 -13.54
CA ASN A 61 -0.09 -20.20 -14.02
C ASN A 61 -1.29 -19.30 -13.67
N PRO A 62 -2.46 -19.46 -14.32
CA PRO A 62 -3.63 -18.63 -14.05
C PRO A 62 -4.15 -18.71 -12.60
N LEU A 63 -3.96 -19.85 -11.93
CA LEU A 63 -4.33 -19.98 -10.52
C LEU A 63 -3.39 -19.13 -9.66
N SER A 64 -2.07 -19.21 -9.86
CA SER A 64 -1.06 -18.36 -9.21
C SER A 64 -1.37 -16.87 -9.34
N GLU A 65 -1.90 -16.45 -10.49
CA GLU A 65 -2.29 -15.06 -10.68
C GLU A 65 -3.47 -14.66 -9.78
N ILE A 66 -4.49 -15.51 -9.72
CA ILE A 66 -5.67 -15.30 -8.88
C ILE A 66 -5.29 -15.40 -7.40
N THR A 67 -4.44 -16.35 -7.03
CA THR A 67 -4.02 -16.58 -5.64
C THR A 67 -3.24 -15.40 -5.08
N HIS A 68 -2.32 -14.84 -5.86
CA HIS A 68 -1.52 -13.69 -5.48
C HIS A 68 -2.40 -12.43 -5.37
N LYS A 69 -3.31 -12.17 -6.33
CA LYS A 69 -4.25 -11.03 -6.24
C LYS A 69 -5.19 -11.08 -5.02
N ARG A 70 -5.50 -12.28 -4.51
CA ARG A 70 -6.39 -12.49 -3.35
C ARG A 70 -5.66 -12.59 -2.01
N ARG A 71 -4.34 -12.39 -2.00
CA ARG A 71 -3.52 -12.43 -0.80
C ARG A 71 -3.70 -11.14 0.02
N ILE A 72 -4.07 -11.28 1.28
CA ILE A 72 -4.02 -10.22 2.29
C ILE A 72 -2.72 -10.38 3.06
N SER A 73 -2.03 -9.27 3.36
CA SER A 73 -0.85 -9.26 4.22
C SER A 73 -1.09 -8.39 5.44
N ALA A 74 -0.73 -8.88 6.63
CA ALA A 74 -0.68 -8.05 7.85
C ALA A 74 0.62 -7.23 7.96
N LEU A 75 1.55 -7.39 7.01
CA LEU A 75 2.79 -6.63 6.92
C LEU A 75 2.58 -5.37 6.06
N GLY A 76 3.12 -4.25 6.51
CA GLY A 76 3.09 -2.99 5.77
C GLY A 76 3.17 -1.78 6.70
N PRO A 77 3.19 -0.55 6.15
CA PRO A 77 3.18 0.67 6.94
C PRO A 77 1.91 0.74 7.81
N GLY A 78 2.08 0.76 9.13
CA GLY A 78 1.00 0.72 10.12
C GLY A 78 0.49 -0.68 10.49
N GLY A 79 1.06 -1.73 9.90
CA GLY A 79 0.78 -3.13 10.25
C GLY A 79 1.73 -3.70 11.30
N LEU A 80 1.67 -5.02 11.49
CA LEU A 80 2.56 -5.72 12.41
C LEU A 80 3.97 -5.76 11.86
N THR A 81 4.98 -5.59 12.72
CA THR A 81 6.36 -5.89 12.36
C THR A 81 6.65 -7.37 12.58
N ARG A 82 7.53 -7.94 11.76
CA ARG A 82 7.87 -9.38 11.78
C ARG A 82 8.32 -9.87 13.16
N GLU A 83 9.02 -9.02 13.89
CA GLU A 83 9.60 -9.31 15.22
C GLU A 83 8.58 -9.15 16.36
N ARG A 84 7.48 -8.41 16.14
CA ARG A 84 6.44 -8.16 17.15
C ARG A 84 5.12 -8.89 16.90
N ALA A 85 4.99 -9.60 15.78
CA ALA A 85 3.83 -10.44 15.53
C ALA A 85 3.88 -11.68 16.44
N GLY A 86 3.14 -11.63 17.55
CA GLY A 86 3.00 -12.74 18.50
C GLY A 86 2.35 -13.98 17.88
N PHE A 87 2.31 -15.08 18.63
CA PHE A 87 1.69 -16.33 18.19
C PHE A 87 0.16 -16.16 17.97
N GLU A 88 -0.50 -15.40 18.83
CA GLU A 88 -1.96 -15.24 18.81
C GLU A 88 -2.51 -14.63 17.52
N VAL A 89 -1.75 -13.76 16.85
CA VAL A 89 -2.15 -13.14 15.58
C VAL A 89 -1.96 -14.06 14.36
N ARG A 90 -1.32 -15.23 14.56
CA ARG A 90 -1.13 -16.27 13.54
C ARG A 90 -2.12 -17.42 13.68
N ASP A 91 -2.78 -17.52 14.83
CA ASP A 91 -3.75 -18.58 15.10
C ASP A 91 -5.05 -18.37 14.31
N VAL A 92 -5.72 -19.47 14.01
CA VAL A 92 -7.00 -19.44 13.30
C VAL A 92 -8.10 -19.06 14.29
N HIS A 93 -8.61 -17.83 14.17
CA HIS A 93 -9.75 -17.38 14.97
C HIS A 93 -11.08 -17.89 14.36
N PRO A 94 -12.11 -18.21 15.16
CA PRO A 94 -13.41 -18.65 14.65
C PRO A 94 -14.05 -17.71 13.61
N THR A 95 -13.77 -16.40 13.69
CA THR A 95 -14.26 -15.39 12.72
C THR A 95 -13.65 -15.50 11.33
N HIS A 96 -12.57 -16.28 11.17
CA HIS A 96 -11.93 -16.55 9.88
C HIS A 96 -12.78 -17.49 9.01
N TYR A 97 -13.68 -18.27 9.63
CA TYR A 97 -14.54 -19.20 8.91
C TYR A 97 -15.37 -18.47 7.83
N GLY A 98 -15.29 -18.95 6.60
CA GLY A 98 -15.97 -18.36 5.44
C GLY A 98 -15.34 -17.08 4.87
N ARG A 99 -14.30 -16.52 5.49
CA ARG A 99 -13.66 -15.27 5.04
C ARG A 99 -12.21 -15.45 4.65
N VAL A 100 -11.48 -16.27 5.42
CA VAL A 100 -10.04 -16.44 5.29
C VAL A 100 -9.71 -17.93 5.18
N CYS A 101 -8.83 -18.29 4.25
CA CYS A 101 -8.35 -19.67 4.08
C CYS A 101 -7.37 -20.01 5.21
N PRO A 102 -7.65 -21.01 6.08
CA PRO A 102 -6.73 -21.41 7.15
C PRO A 102 -5.61 -22.36 6.67
N ILE A 103 -5.65 -22.80 5.40
CA ILE A 103 -4.75 -23.82 4.85
C ILE A 103 -3.62 -23.19 4.04
N GLU A 104 -3.95 -22.21 3.20
CA GLU A 104 -2.99 -21.55 2.31
C GLU A 104 -2.28 -20.37 2.99
N THR A 105 -1.81 -20.60 4.22
CA THR A 105 -0.77 -19.78 4.83
C THR A 105 0.58 -20.31 4.37
N PRO A 106 1.50 -19.46 3.89
CA PRO A 106 2.80 -19.94 3.43
C PRO A 106 3.51 -20.66 4.56
N GLU A 107 3.76 -21.95 4.35
CA GLU A 107 4.64 -22.73 5.20
C GLU A 107 6.06 -22.14 5.12
N ARG A 108 6.82 -22.22 6.21
CA ARG A 108 8.00 -21.41 6.50
C ARG A 108 8.98 -21.21 5.30
N SER A 109 9.48 -19.98 5.19
CA SER A 109 10.80 -19.54 4.69
C SER A 109 11.03 -19.24 3.20
N GLU A 110 10.20 -19.67 2.25
CA GLU A 110 10.54 -19.44 0.83
C GLU A 110 10.35 -18.00 0.35
N HIS A 111 9.39 -17.26 0.94
CA HIS A 111 9.17 -15.85 0.64
C HIS A 111 9.11 -15.04 1.93
N ARG A 112 10.22 -14.38 2.28
CA ARG A 112 10.37 -13.57 3.52
C ARG A 112 9.24 -12.56 3.74
N SER A 113 8.56 -12.14 2.67
CA SER A 113 7.48 -11.15 2.65
C SER A 113 6.09 -11.70 2.98
N ASP A 114 5.89 -13.03 2.96
CA ASP A 114 4.54 -13.63 2.94
C ASP A 114 4.12 -14.30 4.25
N GLN A 115 4.99 -14.32 5.27
CA GLN A 115 4.80 -15.07 6.53
C GLN A 115 3.58 -14.67 7.38
N LEU A 116 2.91 -13.56 7.04
CA LEU A 116 1.70 -13.06 7.69
C LEU A 116 0.60 -12.80 6.66
N SER A 117 0.66 -13.53 5.54
CA SER A 117 -0.31 -13.42 4.49
C SER A 117 -1.33 -14.56 4.53
N VAL A 118 -2.59 -14.20 4.32
CA VAL A 118 -3.74 -15.11 4.31
C VAL A 118 -4.59 -14.81 3.07
N ARG A 119 -5.30 -15.82 2.54
CA ARG A 119 -6.14 -15.61 1.35
C ARG A 119 -7.60 -15.37 1.75
N VAL A 120 -8.25 -14.42 1.09
CA VAL A 120 -9.72 -14.27 1.18
C VAL A 120 -10.40 -15.37 0.37
N ARG A 121 -11.41 -16.03 0.95
CA ARG A 121 -12.30 -16.88 0.17
C ARG A 121 -13.18 -15.99 -0.71
N THR A 122 -13.17 -16.24 -2.01
CA THR A 122 -14.28 -15.82 -2.86
C THR A 122 -15.31 -16.94 -2.84
N ASP A 123 -16.52 -16.61 -2.44
CA ASP A 123 -17.69 -17.38 -2.85
C ASP A 123 -17.82 -17.35 -4.39
#